data_AF-G7GTJ1-F1
#
_entry.id   AF-G7GTJ1-F1
#
_cell.length_a   1.000
_cell.length_b   1.000
_cell.length_c   1.000
_cell.angle_alpha   90.00
_cell.angle_beta   90.00
_cell.angle_gamma   90.00
#
_symmetry.space_group_name_H-M   'P 1'
#
loop_
_entity.id
_entity.type
_entity.pdbx_description
1 polymer ?
#
loop_
_entity_poly.entity_id
_entity_poly.type
_entity_poly.pdbx_seq_one_letter_code
_entity_poly.pdbx_strand_id
1 'polypeptide(L)' 'MCQPIRCRVCGKTTWTGCGSHIEEVRRTVPAADWCPGHATQSSHATQSTGDQPRS' A
#
# COMPACT_ATOMS: atom_id res chain seq x y z
N MET A 1 -5.10 -13.45 0.40
CA MET A 1 -6.57 -13.29 0.34
C MET A 1 -6.82 -11.81 0.20
N CYS A 2 -7.23 -11.36 -0.99
CA CYS A 2 -7.39 -9.94 -1.28
C CYS A 2 -8.67 -9.45 -0.64
N GLN A 3 -8.53 -8.48 0.27
CA GLN A 3 -9.65 -7.88 0.96
C GLN A 3 -9.75 -6.41 0.56
N PRO A 4 -10.91 -5.96 0.05
CA PRO A 4 -11.14 -4.55 -0.20
C PRO A 4 -11.28 -3.81 1.14
N ILE A 5 -10.47 -2.78 1.33
CA ILE A 5 -10.50 -1.90 2.49
C ILE A 5 -10.60 -0.45 2.03
N ARG A 6 -11.05 0.45 2.90
CA ARG A 6 -11.08 1.89 2.59
C ARG A 6 -9.72 2.52 2.86
N CYS A 7 -9.20 3.27 1.90
CA CYS A 7 -8.00 4.06 2.08
C CYS A 7 -8.25 5.14 3.14
N ARG A 8 -7.37 5.23 4.15
CA ARG A 8 -7.48 6.27 5.19
C ARG A 8 -7.12 7.67 4.70
N VAL A 9 -6.47 7.78 3.54
CA VAL A 9 -6.01 9.06 2.96
C VAL A 9 -7.10 9.68 2.09
N CYS A 10 -7.67 8.90 1.15
CA CYS A 10 -8.64 9.42 0.17
C CYS A 10 -10.04 8.81 0.27
N GLY A 11 -10.28 7.84 1.15
CA GLY A 11 -11.59 7.18 1.30
C GLY A 11 -11.98 6.22 0.18
N LYS A 12 -11.15 6.11 -0.87
CA LYS A 12 -11.36 5.19 -2.01
C LYS A 12 -11.05 3.75 -1.67
N THR A 13 -11.51 2.83 -2.51
CA THR A 13 -11.26 1.39 -2.35
C THR A 13 -9.80 1.08 -2.64
N THR A 14 -9.17 0.40 -1.70
CA THR A 14 -7.82 -0.17 -1.86
C THR A 14 -7.85 -1.63 -1.41
N TRP A 15 -6.77 -2.36 -1.63
CA TRP A 15 -6.71 -3.78 -1.33
C TRP A 15 -5.49 -4.11 -0.49
N THR A 16 -5.67 -5.09 0.40
CA THR A 16 -4.59 -5.69 1.18
C THR A 16 -4.55 -7.20 0.91
N GLY A 17 -3.38 -7.82 1.10
CA GLY A 17 -3.20 -9.26 0.89
C GLY A 17 -3.39 -9.71 -0.56
N CYS A 18 -3.18 -8.79 -1.50
CA CYS A 18 -3.29 -9.03 -2.94
C CYS A 18 -2.07 -9.77 -3.50
N GLY A 19 -2.36 -10.71 -4.40
CA GLY A 19 -1.40 -11.44 -5.21
C GLY A 19 -1.99 -11.60 -6.62
N SER A 20 -1.87 -12.77 -7.23
CA SER A 20 -2.29 -13.01 -8.62
C SER A 20 -3.77 -12.77 -8.94
N HIS A 21 -4.66 -12.69 -7.93
CA HIS A 21 -6.10 -12.53 -8.14
C HIS A 21 -6.59 -11.07 -8.09
N ILE A 22 -5.68 -10.10 -7.88
CA ILE A 22 -6.07 -8.68 -7.83
C ILE A 22 -6.71 -8.18 -9.13
N GLU A 23 -6.35 -8.79 -10.26
CA GLU A 23 -6.90 -8.41 -11.57
C GLU A 23 -8.39 -8.72 -11.69
N GLU A 24 -8.82 -9.87 -11.18
CA GLU A 24 -10.25 -10.24 -11.18
C GLU A 24 -11.07 -9.34 -10.26
N VAL A 25 -10.55 -9.03 -9.08
CA VAL A 25 -11.20 -8.09 -8.14
C VAL A 25 -11.26 -6.69 -8.71
N ARG A 26 -10.22 -6.26 -9.44
CA ARG A 26 -10.22 -4.96 -10.13
C ARG A 26 -11.28 -4.88 -11.21
N ARG A 27 -11.62 -5.97 -11.91
CA ARG A 27 -12.67 -5.94 -12.93
C ARG A 27 -14.06 -5.67 -12.37
N THR A 28 -14.30 -5.92 -11.09
CA THR A 28 -15.61 -5.69 -10.45
C THR A 28 -15.77 -4.27 -9.90
N VAL A 29 -14.69 -3.49 -9.80
CA VAL A 29 -14.71 -2.13 -9.24
C VAL A 29 -14.26 -1.14 -10.33
N PRO A 30 -15.00 -0.06 -10.59
CA PRO A 30 -14.59 0.95 -11.57
C PRO A 30 -13.25 1.59 -11.19
N ALA A 31 -12.39 1.86 -12.17
CA ALA A 31 -11.08 2.48 -11.92
C ALA A 31 -11.17 3.86 -11.22
N ALA A 32 -12.29 4.58 -11.37
CA ALA A 32 -12.56 5.84 -10.70
C ALA A 32 -12.59 5.72 -9.16
N ASP A 33 -13.04 4.56 -8.66
CA ASP A 33 -13.18 4.23 -7.24
C ASP A 33 -11.91 3.66 -6.62
N TRP A 34 -10.84 3.48 -7.41
CA TRP A 34 -9.58 2.94 -6.91
C TRP A 34 -8.77 4.02 -6.23
N CYS A 35 -8.13 3.64 -5.12
CA CYS A 35 -7.08 4.44 -4.54
C CYS A 35 -5.90 4.51 -5.54
N PRO A 36 -5.46 5.72 -5.96
CA PRO A 36 -4.37 5.88 -6.92
C PRO A 36 -2.98 5.52 -6.35
N GLY A 37 -2.92 5.13 -5.07
CA GLY A 37 -1.68 5.04 -4.31
C GLY A 37 -1.30 6.42 -3.79
N HIS A 38 -1.02 6.50 -2.50
CA HIS A 38 -0.49 7.71 -1.88
C HIS A 38 0.89 7.36 -1.34
N ALA A 39 1.87 8.20 -1.62
CA ALA A 39 3.10 8.20 -0.83
C ALA A 39 2.67 8.60 0.58
N THR A 40 2.44 7.61 1.45
CA THR A 40 2.32 7.91 2.87
C THR A 40 3.66 8.52 3.24
N GLN A 41 3.67 9.82 3.55
CA GLN A 41 4.79 10.44 4.25
C GLN A 41 4.76 9.92 5.70
N SER A 42 4.83 8.61 5.86
CA SER A 42 5.18 7.96 7.11
C SER A 42 6.68 7.85 7.04
N SER A 43 7.32 8.93 7.48
CA SER A 43 8.59 8.93 8.19
C SER A 43 9.23 7.55 8.27
N HIS A 44 10.02 7.19 7.25
CA HIS A 44 11.31 6.60 7.54
C HIS A 44 12.19 7.74 8.10
N ALA A 45 11.82 8.19 9.30
CA ALA A 45 12.83 8.59 10.24
C ALA A 45 13.67 7.34 10.47
N THR A 46 14.94 7.43 10.08
CA THR A 46 16.01 6.54 10.54
C THR A 46 15.96 5.12 9.97
N GLN A 47 16.36 4.96 8.71
CA GLN A 47 17.18 3.79 8.37
C GLN A 47 18.59 4.06 8.92
N SER A 48 18.83 3.50 10.11
CA SER A 48 20.11 3.11 10.69
C SER A 48 21.24 4.14 10.72
N THR A 49 21.31 4.87 11.83
CA THR A 49 22.58 5.03 12.55
C THR A 49 23.10 3.65 12.97
N GLY A 50 24.38 3.37 12.77
CA GLY A 50 25.07 2.14 13.20
C GLY A 50 26.19 1.80 12.21
N ASP A 51 27.31 2.50 12.22
CA ASP A 51 28.41 2.33 13.18
C ASP A 51 29.19 1.02 12.95
N GLN A 52 30.45 1.23 12.61
CA GLN A 52 31.52 0.28 12.31
C GLN A 52 31.75 -0.69 13.48
N PRO A 53 32.22 -1.91 13.24
CA PRO A 53 33.34 -2.40 14.04
C PRO A 53 34.59 -2.50 13.19
N ARG A 54 35.54 -1.64 13.54
CA ARG A 54 36.96 -1.80 13.25
C ARG A 54 37.45 -3.06 13.98
N SER A 55 38.01 -4.03 13.26
CA SER A 55 39.00 -5.00 13.77
C SER A 55 39.75 -5.60 12.59
#